data_AF-A0A834AHZ4-F1
#
_entry.id   AF-A0A834AHZ4-F1
#
_cell.length_a   1.000
_cell.length_b   1.000
_cell.length_c   1.000
_cell.angle_alpha   90.00
_cell.angle_beta   90.00
_cell.angle_gamma   90.00
#
_symmetry.space_group_name_H-M   'P 1'
#
loop_
_entity.id
_entity.type
_entity.pdbx_description
1 polymer ?
#
loop_
_entity_poly.entity_id
_entity_poly.type
_entity_poly.pdbx_seq_one_letter_code
_entity_poly.pdbx_strand_id
1 'polypeptide(L)'
;MEEILRKLQKEASGSKYKAIKESCTWALETLGGVDTIVKIPPHLLREKCLLPLQLALESKNMKLAQHALAGIQKLLSEERFVSMETDSDEKQLLNQVLNAVKVTPSLNEDLQVEVMKVLLCITYTPTFDLNGSAVLKIAEVCIETYTCSCHQRSINTAVRATLSQMLSDLTLQLRQRQENTIIENPDVPQEFRNPGSTVEALCDDLVSVLTVLCEKLQAAINDNQQLQLLYLECILSVLSSSSSCMHLHRGFTDLIWKNLCPALIVILGNPIHDKTITSAHSSASASVDSDSTSPGVSDHGRGSGCSSTAPALSGPVARTIYYIAAELVRLVGSVDSMKPVLQSLYHRMLLYPPPQHRVEAIKVMKEVGMH
;
A
#
# COMPACT_ATOMS: atom_id res chain seq x y z
N MET A 1 9.28 -0.59 -31.05
CA MET A 1 10.40 -0.49 -30.09
C MET A 1 11.68 0.04 -30.77
N GLU A 2 11.96 -0.43 -31.96
CA GLU A 2 13.12 -0.17 -32.81
C GLU A 2 13.38 1.32 -33.05
N GLU A 3 12.32 2.10 -33.30
CA GLU A 3 12.46 3.55 -33.51
C GLU A 3 13.03 4.25 -32.26
N ILE A 4 12.57 3.86 -31.07
CA ILE A 4 13.02 4.44 -29.80
C ILE A 4 14.49 4.08 -29.55
N LEU A 5 14.88 2.83 -29.80
CA LEU A 5 16.27 2.40 -29.69
C LEU A 5 17.18 3.14 -30.68
N ARG A 6 16.73 3.39 -31.92
CA ARG A 6 17.49 4.21 -32.89
C ARG A 6 17.63 5.65 -32.43
N LYS A 7 16.58 6.25 -31.87
CA LYS A 7 16.63 7.61 -31.28
C LYS A 7 17.63 7.65 -30.12
N LEU A 8 17.53 6.70 -29.19
CA LEU A 8 18.41 6.60 -28.03
C LEU A 8 19.89 6.44 -28.44
N GLN A 9 20.17 5.57 -29.42
CA GLN A 9 21.52 5.38 -29.97
C GLN A 9 22.09 6.65 -30.59
N LYS A 10 21.26 7.41 -31.32
CA LYS A 10 21.65 8.68 -31.94
C LYS A 10 21.94 9.76 -30.90
N GLU A 11 21.11 9.85 -29.87
CA GLU A 11 21.25 10.85 -28.79
C GLU A 11 22.36 10.54 -27.80
N ALA A 12 22.73 9.26 -27.65
CA ALA A 12 23.83 8.81 -26.79
C ALA A 12 25.21 9.21 -27.34
N SER A 13 25.44 10.46 -27.75
CA SER A 13 26.67 10.93 -28.39
C SER A 13 27.86 11.04 -27.41
N GLY A 14 29.05 10.63 -27.87
CA GLY A 14 30.29 10.71 -27.09
C GLY A 14 30.72 9.37 -26.46
N SER A 15 31.96 9.31 -25.98
CA SER A 15 32.54 8.10 -25.36
C SER A 15 31.86 7.73 -24.04
N LYS A 16 31.29 8.72 -23.32
CA LYS A 16 30.57 8.53 -22.05
C LYS A 16 29.41 7.53 -22.16
N TYR A 17 28.74 7.48 -23.30
CA TYR A 17 27.53 6.65 -23.50
C TYR A 17 27.78 5.45 -24.41
N LYS A 18 29.04 5.00 -24.53
CA LYS A 18 29.43 3.88 -25.39
C LYS A 18 28.63 2.61 -25.09
N ALA A 19 28.46 2.25 -23.81
CA ALA A 19 27.68 1.09 -23.40
C ALA A 19 26.19 1.17 -23.83
N ILE A 20 25.59 2.36 -23.80
CA ILE A 20 24.21 2.58 -24.28
C ILE A 20 24.14 2.36 -25.80
N LYS A 21 25.11 2.89 -26.56
CA LYS A 21 25.14 2.69 -28.01
C LYS A 21 25.30 1.22 -28.38
N GLU A 22 26.23 0.52 -27.75
CA GLU A 22 26.52 -0.89 -28.02
C GLU A 22 25.32 -1.78 -27.68
N SER A 23 24.69 -1.57 -26.52
CA SER A 23 23.46 -2.27 -26.15
C SER A 23 22.28 -1.97 -27.07
N CYS A 24 22.13 -0.71 -27.54
CA CYS A 24 21.12 -0.38 -28.56
C CYS A 24 21.38 -1.11 -29.89
N THR A 25 22.64 -1.19 -30.35
CA THR A 25 22.99 -1.92 -31.57
C THR A 25 22.60 -3.38 -31.45
N TRP A 26 22.99 -4.02 -30.35
CA TRP A 26 22.71 -5.43 -30.13
C TRP A 26 21.21 -5.74 -30.01
N ALA A 27 20.46 -4.86 -29.34
CA ALA A 27 19.01 -4.94 -29.28
C ALA A 27 18.41 -4.83 -30.69
N LEU A 28 18.80 -3.81 -31.46
CA LEU A 28 18.31 -3.59 -32.83
C LEU A 28 18.63 -4.74 -33.79
N GLU A 29 19.83 -5.31 -33.72
CA GLU A 29 20.21 -6.50 -34.49
C GLU A 29 19.32 -7.70 -34.15
N THR A 30 19.02 -7.89 -32.86
CA THR A 30 18.10 -8.96 -32.44
C THR A 30 16.69 -8.73 -32.96
N LEU A 31 16.21 -7.48 -32.95
CA LEU A 31 14.89 -7.12 -33.46
C LEU A 31 14.80 -7.10 -35.00
N GLY A 32 15.92 -6.96 -35.70
CA GLY A 32 15.97 -6.93 -37.17
C GLY A 32 15.92 -8.32 -37.81
N GLY A 33 16.34 -9.37 -37.09
CA GLY A 33 16.29 -10.75 -37.56
C GLY A 33 14.90 -11.35 -37.38
N VAL A 34 14.06 -11.33 -38.43
CA VAL A 34 12.68 -11.87 -38.40
C VAL A 34 12.66 -13.35 -37.98
N ASP A 35 13.60 -14.16 -38.48
CA ASP A 35 13.77 -15.57 -38.07
C ASP A 35 14.30 -15.75 -36.64
N THR A 36 14.92 -14.70 -36.09
CA THR A 36 15.52 -14.70 -34.76
C THR A 36 14.48 -14.36 -33.69
N ILE A 37 13.55 -13.45 -33.97
CA ILE A 37 12.50 -13.04 -33.02
C ILE A 37 11.59 -14.22 -32.65
N VAL A 38 11.19 -15.03 -33.64
CA VAL A 38 10.31 -16.19 -33.41
C VAL A 38 11.00 -17.28 -32.59
N LYS A 39 12.33 -17.36 -32.64
CA LYS A 39 13.13 -18.35 -31.90
C LYS A 39 13.52 -17.91 -30.50
N ILE A 40 13.51 -16.61 -30.22
CA ILE A 40 13.94 -16.08 -28.92
C ILE A 40 12.74 -16.05 -27.96
N PRO A 41 12.85 -16.71 -26.79
CA PRO A 41 11.86 -16.55 -25.73
C PRO A 41 11.63 -15.08 -25.36
N PRO A 42 10.39 -14.64 -25.13
CA PRO A 42 10.11 -13.21 -24.90
C PRO A 42 10.87 -12.59 -23.72
N HIS A 43 11.14 -13.35 -22.65
CA HIS A 43 11.91 -12.84 -21.50
C HIS A 43 13.35 -12.46 -21.88
N LEU A 44 13.99 -13.21 -22.78
CA LEU A 44 15.31 -12.85 -23.29
C LEU A 44 15.21 -11.65 -24.22
N LEU A 45 14.18 -11.60 -25.08
CA LEU A 45 13.95 -10.45 -25.97
C LEU A 45 13.77 -9.15 -25.17
N ARG A 46 13.01 -9.23 -24.07
CA ARG A 46 12.81 -8.15 -23.10
C ARG A 46 14.12 -7.72 -22.47
N GLU A 47 14.91 -8.65 -21.96
CA GLU A 47 16.21 -8.36 -21.35
C GLU A 47 17.12 -7.56 -22.29
N LYS A 48 17.21 -7.97 -23.56
CA LYS A 48 17.98 -7.25 -24.58
C LYS A 48 17.49 -5.83 -24.80
N CYS A 49 16.18 -5.64 -24.79
CA CYS A 49 15.54 -4.34 -25.04
C CYS A 49 15.54 -3.43 -23.82
N LEU A 50 15.48 -3.99 -22.60
CA LEU A 50 15.46 -3.25 -21.34
C LEU A 50 16.85 -2.78 -20.93
N LEU A 51 17.91 -3.54 -21.21
CA LEU A 51 19.29 -3.15 -20.89
C LEU A 51 19.67 -1.73 -21.38
N PRO A 52 19.51 -1.36 -22.68
CA PRO A 52 19.83 0.00 -23.11
C PRO A 52 18.96 1.07 -22.44
N LEU A 53 17.70 0.76 -22.09
CA LEU A 53 16.79 1.68 -21.41
C LEU A 53 17.21 1.89 -19.96
N GLN A 54 17.56 0.81 -19.25
CA GLN A 54 18.08 0.87 -17.89
C GLN A 54 19.37 1.71 -17.82
N LEU A 55 20.34 1.43 -18.70
CA LEU A 55 21.59 2.22 -18.77
C LEU A 55 21.32 3.70 -19.05
N ALA A 56 20.29 4.01 -19.85
CA ALA A 56 19.87 5.38 -20.12
C ALA A 56 19.24 6.06 -18.90
N LEU A 57 18.44 5.36 -18.09
CA LEU A 57 17.92 5.86 -16.81
C LEU A 57 19.06 6.13 -15.82
N GLU A 58 20.05 5.24 -15.74
CA GLU A 58 21.22 5.35 -14.85
C GLU A 58 22.23 6.42 -15.30
N SER A 59 22.15 6.91 -16.54
CA SER A 59 23.12 7.82 -17.15
C SER A 59 23.14 9.24 -16.57
N LYS A 60 22.13 9.58 -15.76
CA LYS A 60 21.82 10.94 -15.25
C LYS A 60 21.53 11.97 -16.37
N ASN A 61 21.31 11.52 -17.60
CA ASN A 61 20.94 12.39 -18.71
C ASN A 61 19.42 12.38 -18.91
N MET A 62 18.81 13.54 -18.67
CA MET A 62 17.37 13.75 -18.77
C MET A 62 16.76 13.25 -20.08
N LYS A 63 17.38 13.59 -21.22
CA LYS A 63 16.83 13.26 -22.55
C LYS A 63 16.91 11.76 -22.82
N LEU A 64 18.02 11.12 -22.44
CA LEU A 64 18.16 9.67 -22.59
C LEU A 64 17.16 8.94 -21.71
N ALA A 65 16.98 9.40 -20.47
CA ALA A 65 16.04 8.81 -19.53
C ALA A 65 14.57 8.99 -19.97
N GLN A 66 14.21 10.13 -20.59
CA GLN A 66 12.88 10.31 -21.23
C GLN A 66 12.63 9.30 -22.36
N HIS A 67 13.62 9.10 -23.24
CA HIS A 67 13.53 8.07 -24.29
C HIS A 67 13.47 6.65 -23.70
N ALA A 68 14.15 6.42 -22.58
CA ALA A 68 14.11 5.15 -21.87
C ALA A 68 12.70 4.84 -21.37
N LEU A 69 12.05 5.77 -20.69
CA LEU A 69 10.67 5.59 -20.19
C LEU A 69 9.67 5.40 -21.34
N ALA A 70 9.80 6.15 -22.43
CA ALA A 70 8.99 5.92 -23.64
C ALA A 70 9.22 4.51 -24.22
N GLY A 71 10.46 4.01 -24.16
CA GLY A 71 10.81 2.64 -24.56
C GLY A 71 10.16 1.58 -23.66
N ILE A 72 10.14 1.80 -22.35
CA ILE A 72 9.47 0.91 -21.39
C ILE A 72 7.96 0.89 -21.65
N GLN A 73 7.32 2.06 -21.80
CA GLN A 73 5.90 2.15 -22.16
C GLN A 73 5.59 1.43 -23.48
N LYS A 74 6.46 1.59 -24.48
CA LYS A 74 6.29 0.92 -25.77
C LYS A 74 6.43 -0.60 -25.65
N LEU A 75 7.40 -1.08 -24.87
CA LEU A 75 7.58 -2.50 -24.58
C LEU A 75 6.34 -3.12 -23.93
N LEU A 76 5.72 -2.41 -22.98
CA LEU A 76 4.49 -2.85 -22.32
C LEU A 76 3.28 -2.92 -23.26
N SER A 77 3.30 -2.18 -24.38
CA SER A 77 2.22 -2.15 -25.37
C SER A 77 2.34 -3.17 -26.51
N GLU A 78 3.50 -3.81 -26.65
CA GLU A 78 3.80 -4.68 -27.80
C GLU A 78 3.67 -6.16 -27.41
N GLU A 79 2.73 -6.88 -28.06
CA GLU A 79 2.39 -8.28 -27.75
C GLU A 79 3.60 -9.23 -27.71
N ARG A 80 4.59 -9.02 -28.59
CA ARG A 80 5.79 -9.86 -28.67
C ARG A 80 6.65 -9.88 -27.40
N PHE A 81 6.47 -8.91 -26.50
CA PHE A 81 7.15 -8.87 -25.21
C PHE A 81 6.29 -9.42 -24.08
N VAL A 82 4.97 -9.48 -24.28
CA VAL A 82 3.99 -10.00 -23.34
C VAL A 82 4.01 -11.53 -23.45
N SER A 83 4.63 -12.19 -22.48
CA SER A 83 4.65 -13.65 -22.40
C SER A 83 3.93 -14.09 -21.15
N MET A 84 3.07 -15.08 -21.32
CA MET A 84 2.51 -15.83 -20.21
C MET A 84 3.51 -16.87 -19.70
N GLU A 85 3.45 -17.06 -18.39
CA GLU A 85 4.03 -18.08 -17.53
C GLU A 85 5.49 -18.51 -17.78
N THR A 86 6.37 -18.02 -16.92
CA THR A 86 7.71 -18.57 -16.70
C THR A 86 7.81 -19.02 -15.25
N ASP A 87 8.34 -20.23 -14.98
CA ASP A 87 8.51 -20.74 -13.62
C ASP A 87 9.46 -19.88 -12.75
N SER A 88 10.30 -19.08 -13.39
CA SER A 88 11.26 -18.20 -12.70
C SER A 88 10.68 -16.81 -12.52
N ASP A 89 10.62 -16.38 -11.26
CA ASP A 89 10.17 -15.04 -10.87
C ASP A 89 10.95 -13.96 -11.63
N GLU A 90 12.28 -14.01 -11.66
CA GLU A 90 13.15 -13.03 -12.35
C GLU A 90 12.84 -12.83 -13.86
N LYS A 91 12.25 -13.84 -14.50
CA LYS A 91 11.91 -13.81 -15.94
C LYS A 91 10.53 -13.24 -16.23
N GLN A 92 9.71 -13.01 -15.21
CA GLN A 92 8.40 -12.39 -15.36
C GLN A 92 8.52 -10.94 -15.87
N LEU A 93 7.54 -10.52 -16.67
CA LEU A 93 7.52 -9.18 -17.29
C LEU A 93 7.61 -8.09 -16.23
N LEU A 94 6.84 -8.22 -15.15
CA LEU A 94 6.85 -7.26 -14.07
C LEU A 94 8.25 -7.11 -13.47
N ASN A 95 8.89 -8.22 -13.08
CA ASN A 95 10.19 -8.18 -12.41
C ASN A 95 11.28 -7.59 -13.31
N GLN A 96 11.29 -7.92 -14.61
CA GLN A 96 12.24 -7.32 -15.55
C GLN A 96 12.01 -5.81 -15.71
N VAL A 97 10.77 -5.34 -15.74
CA VAL A 97 10.45 -3.91 -15.83
C VAL A 97 10.81 -3.19 -14.52
N LEU A 98 10.45 -3.75 -13.36
CA LEU A 98 10.80 -3.19 -12.05
C LEU A 98 12.32 -3.10 -11.86
N ASN A 99 13.07 -4.11 -12.28
CA ASN A 99 14.53 -4.07 -12.28
C ASN A 99 15.07 -2.95 -13.16
N ALA A 100 14.50 -2.74 -14.36
CA ALA A 100 14.94 -1.66 -15.25
C ALA A 100 14.67 -0.26 -14.68
N VAL A 101 13.60 -0.09 -13.88
CA VAL A 101 13.27 1.20 -13.23
C VAL A 101 13.74 1.28 -11.78
N LYS A 102 14.56 0.36 -11.27
CA LYS A 102 15.01 0.37 -9.88
C LYS A 102 15.75 1.66 -9.47
N VAL A 103 16.37 2.34 -10.43
CA VAL A 103 17.08 3.62 -10.23
C VAL A 103 16.15 4.82 -9.94
N THR A 104 14.82 4.63 -9.99
CA THR A 104 13.79 5.66 -9.84
C THR A 104 14.03 6.64 -8.68
N PRO A 105 14.35 6.21 -7.45
CA PRO A 105 14.55 7.13 -6.33
C PRO A 105 15.66 8.18 -6.55
N SER A 106 16.58 7.92 -7.50
CA SER A 106 17.68 8.83 -7.85
C SER A 106 17.45 9.65 -9.14
N LEU A 107 16.33 9.42 -9.83
CA LEU A 107 15.94 10.21 -10.99
C LEU A 107 15.48 11.61 -10.55
N ASN A 108 15.40 12.55 -11.49
CA ASN A 108 14.81 13.86 -11.21
C ASN A 108 13.28 13.75 -11.03
N GLU A 109 12.71 14.80 -10.45
CA GLU A 109 11.30 14.92 -10.11
C GLU A 109 10.33 14.52 -11.24
N ASP A 110 10.47 15.12 -12.42
CA ASP A 110 9.57 14.84 -13.55
C ASP A 110 9.63 13.37 -13.99
N LEU A 111 10.81 12.75 -13.94
CA LEU A 111 10.97 11.35 -14.32
C LEU A 111 10.46 10.39 -13.24
N GLN A 112 10.63 10.73 -11.95
CA GLN A 112 10.02 9.95 -10.87
C GLN A 112 8.50 9.91 -11.02
N VAL A 113 7.87 11.05 -11.30
CA VAL A 113 6.42 11.14 -11.55
C VAL A 113 6.03 10.32 -12.78
N GLU A 114 6.81 10.38 -13.87
CA GLU A 114 6.54 9.58 -15.06
C GLU A 114 6.69 8.07 -14.81
N VAL A 115 7.66 7.64 -13.99
CA VAL A 115 7.74 6.24 -13.55
C VAL A 115 6.51 5.85 -12.75
N MET A 116 6.02 6.69 -11.82
CA MET A 116 4.79 6.39 -11.07
C MET A 116 3.59 6.17 -11.99
N LYS A 117 3.50 6.90 -13.12
CA LYS A 117 2.47 6.66 -14.15
C LYS A 117 2.69 5.35 -14.89
N VAL A 118 3.93 4.98 -15.22
CA VAL A 118 4.24 3.69 -15.85
C VAL A 118 3.84 2.53 -14.93
N LEU A 119 4.21 2.61 -13.65
CA LEU A 119 3.84 1.61 -12.65
C LEU A 119 2.32 1.50 -12.49
N LEU A 120 1.62 2.63 -12.48
CA LEU A 120 0.15 2.63 -12.46
C LEU A 120 -0.44 2.02 -13.74
N CYS A 121 0.08 2.33 -14.92
CA CYS A 121 -0.40 1.73 -16.18
C CYS A 121 -0.27 0.19 -16.16
N ILE A 122 0.82 -0.33 -15.58
CA ILE A 122 1.02 -1.79 -15.42
C ILE A 122 -0.14 -2.43 -14.65
N THR A 123 -0.64 -1.78 -13.59
CA THR A 123 -1.69 -2.37 -12.72
C THR A 123 -3.06 -2.43 -13.39
N TYR A 124 -3.31 -1.62 -14.43
CA TYR A 124 -4.57 -1.57 -15.16
C TYR A 124 -4.53 -2.27 -16.52
N THR A 125 -3.37 -2.78 -16.93
CA THR A 125 -3.23 -3.44 -18.23
C THR A 125 -3.58 -4.93 -18.09
N PRO A 126 -4.43 -5.51 -18.98
CA PRO A 126 -4.80 -6.92 -18.91
C PRO A 126 -3.64 -7.89 -19.20
N THR A 127 -2.48 -7.37 -19.57
CA THR A 127 -1.26 -8.16 -19.80
C THR A 127 -0.62 -8.64 -18.50
N PHE A 128 -1.02 -8.08 -17.35
CA PHE A 128 -0.53 -8.45 -16.03
C PHE A 128 -1.66 -9.05 -15.20
N ASP A 129 -1.48 -10.29 -14.77
CA ASP A 129 -2.28 -10.85 -13.68
C ASP A 129 -1.81 -10.24 -12.36
N LEU A 130 -2.50 -9.18 -11.94
CA LEU A 130 -2.18 -8.46 -10.72
C LEU A 130 -2.59 -9.29 -9.49
N ASN A 131 -1.61 -9.94 -8.86
CA ASN A 131 -1.77 -10.65 -7.59
C ASN A 131 -1.10 -9.88 -6.43
N GLY A 132 -1.22 -10.41 -5.20
CA GLY A 132 -0.68 -9.76 -4.00
C GLY A 132 0.85 -9.56 -4.07
N SER A 133 1.57 -10.53 -4.63
CA SER A 133 3.02 -10.43 -4.84
C SER A 133 3.40 -9.29 -5.80
N ALA A 134 2.70 -9.18 -6.94
CA ALA A 134 2.91 -8.11 -7.90
C ALA A 134 2.66 -6.73 -7.29
N VAL A 135 1.57 -6.58 -6.53
CA VAL A 135 1.23 -5.33 -5.83
C VAL A 135 2.31 -4.94 -4.83
N LEU A 136 2.84 -5.90 -4.06
CA LEU A 136 3.90 -5.62 -3.08
C LEU A 136 5.21 -5.18 -3.74
N LYS A 137 5.60 -5.79 -4.86
CA LYS A 137 6.81 -5.40 -5.59
C LYS A 137 6.71 -4.01 -6.20
N ILE A 138 5.54 -3.65 -6.74
CA ILE A 138 5.29 -2.28 -7.24
C ILE A 138 5.29 -1.30 -6.06
N ALA A 139 4.65 -1.66 -4.95
CA ALA A 139 4.60 -0.82 -3.76
C ALA A 139 6.00 -0.55 -3.18
N GLU A 140 6.91 -1.53 -3.22
CA GLU A 140 8.29 -1.36 -2.76
C GLU A 140 9.02 -0.24 -3.51
N VAL A 141 8.96 -0.22 -4.85
CA VAL A 141 9.55 0.85 -5.67
C VAL A 141 8.91 2.21 -5.35
N CYS A 142 7.59 2.25 -5.15
CA CYS A 142 6.87 3.46 -4.79
C CYS A 142 7.31 4.01 -3.41
N ILE A 143 7.41 3.13 -2.41
CA ILE A 143 7.78 3.48 -1.03
C ILE A 143 9.25 3.89 -0.94
N GLU A 144 10.15 3.20 -1.65
CA GLU A 144 11.56 3.59 -1.73
C GLU A 144 11.70 4.99 -2.34
N THR A 145 10.97 5.25 -3.43
CA THR A 145 10.93 6.58 -4.07
C THR A 145 10.40 7.66 -3.11
N TYR A 146 9.31 7.38 -2.40
CA TYR A 146 8.75 8.30 -1.38
C TYR A 146 9.75 8.61 -0.27
N THR A 147 10.49 7.59 0.18
CA THR A 147 11.46 7.73 1.28
C THR A 147 12.64 8.61 0.85
N CYS A 148 13.17 8.41 -0.36
CA CYS A 148 14.27 9.22 -0.90
C CYS A 148 13.84 10.65 -1.24
N SER A 149 12.59 10.86 -1.64
CA SER A 149 12.06 12.14 -2.12
C SER A 149 11.04 12.76 -1.15
N CYS A 150 11.18 12.52 0.15
CA CYS A 150 10.19 12.87 1.17
C CYS A 150 9.83 14.37 1.25
N HIS A 151 10.72 15.25 0.78
CA HIS A 151 10.51 16.70 0.72
C HIS A 151 9.78 17.18 -0.54
N GLN A 152 9.64 16.33 -1.57
CA GLN A 152 9.07 16.70 -2.87
C GLN A 152 7.57 16.36 -2.91
N ARG A 153 6.73 17.41 -2.82
CA ARG A 153 5.27 17.26 -2.74
C ARG A 153 4.66 16.58 -3.98
N SER A 154 5.14 16.91 -5.17
CA SER A 154 4.68 16.34 -6.44
C SER A 154 4.87 14.82 -6.46
N ILE A 155 6.06 14.34 -6.10
CA ILE A 155 6.39 12.92 -6.00
C ILE A 155 5.57 12.25 -4.91
N ASN A 156 5.47 12.85 -3.72
CA ASN A 156 4.63 12.32 -2.65
C ASN A 156 3.17 12.15 -3.10
N THR A 157 2.64 13.11 -3.88
CA THR A 157 1.28 13.05 -4.42
C THR A 157 1.15 11.93 -5.46
N ALA A 158 2.13 11.81 -6.37
CA ALA A 158 2.14 10.77 -7.39
C ALA A 158 2.23 9.36 -6.77
N VAL A 159 3.14 9.15 -5.81
CA VAL A 159 3.28 7.88 -5.08
C VAL A 159 1.99 7.52 -4.36
N ARG A 160 1.40 8.47 -3.61
CA ARG A 160 0.13 8.24 -2.89
C ARG A 160 -1.00 7.87 -3.84
N ALA A 161 -1.10 8.56 -4.97
CA ALA A 161 -2.10 8.26 -5.99
C ALA A 161 -1.89 6.86 -6.58
N THR A 162 -0.66 6.50 -6.97
CA THR A 162 -0.33 5.19 -7.55
C THR A 162 -0.64 4.06 -6.57
N LEU A 163 -0.19 4.17 -5.31
CA LEU A 163 -0.46 3.17 -4.27
C LEU A 163 -1.96 3.03 -3.99
N SER A 164 -2.67 4.13 -3.78
CA SER A 164 -4.11 4.09 -3.47
C SER A 164 -4.93 3.54 -4.62
N GLN A 165 -4.65 3.95 -5.86
CA GLN A 165 -5.36 3.46 -7.04
C GLN A 165 -5.10 1.98 -7.31
N MET A 166 -3.86 1.51 -7.16
CA MET A 166 -3.50 0.09 -7.30
C MET A 166 -4.18 -0.77 -6.23
N LEU A 167 -4.11 -0.35 -4.96
CA LEU A 167 -4.69 -1.10 -3.85
C LEU A 167 -6.23 -1.13 -3.91
N SER A 168 -6.84 -0.01 -4.30
CA SER A 168 -8.31 0.05 -4.46
C SER A 168 -8.77 -0.82 -5.62
N ASP A 169 -8.03 -0.86 -6.72
CA ASP A 169 -8.36 -1.71 -7.87
C ASP A 169 -8.29 -3.20 -7.52
N LEU A 170 -7.19 -3.66 -6.89
CA LEU A 170 -7.09 -5.05 -6.37
C LEU A 170 -8.31 -5.42 -5.51
N THR A 171 -8.69 -4.51 -4.60
CA THR A 171 -9.82 -4.74 -3.70
C THR A 171 -11.16 -4.73 -4.43
N LEU A 172 -11.32 -3.86 -5.44
CA LEU A 172 -12.52 -3.78 -6.27
C LEU A 172 -12.68 -5.03 -7.14
N GLN A 173 -11.59 -5.56 -7.69
CA GLN A 173 -11.60 -6.83 -8.42
C GLN A 173 -12.11 -7.96 -7.52
N LEU A 174 -11.63 -8.05 -6.27
CA LEU A 174 -12.16 -9.01 -5.29
C LEU A 174 -13.66 -8.81 -5.04
N ARG A 175 -14.09 -7.56 -4.80
CA ARG A 175 -15.51 -7.23 -4.55
C ARG A 175 -16.41 -7.65 -5.73
N GLN A 176 -16.01 -7.35 -6.96
CA GLN A 176 -16.76 -7.73 -8.17
C GLN A 176 -16.90 -9.24 -8.29
N ARG A 177 -15.84 -10.00 -7.98
CA ARG A 177 -15.87 -11.48 -8.00
C ARG A 177 -16.75 -12.07 -6.89
N GLN A 178 -16.77 -11.44 -5.72
CA GLN A 178 -17.67 -11.81 -4.62
C GLN A 178 -19.14 -11.60 -5.01
N GLU A 179 -19.49 -10.45 -5.60
CA GLU A 179 -20.85 -10.15 -6.06
C GLU A 179 -21.32 -11.12 -7.15
N ASN A 180 -20.47 -11.44 -8.13
CA ASN A 180 -20.80 -12.40 -9.19
C ASN A 180 -21.07 -13.81 -8.64
N THR A 181 -20.37 -14.22 -7.58
CA THR A 181 -20.58 -15.53 -6.93
C THR A 181 -21.90 -15.61 -6.17
N ILE A 182 -22.45 -14.46 -5.73
CA ILE A 182 -23.74 -14.40 -5.02
C ILE A 182 -24.92 -14.43 -6.00
N ILE A 183 -24.73 -13.96 -7.25
CA ILE A 183 -25.79 -13.88 -8.27
C ILE A 183 -25.91 -15.17 -9.10
N GLU A 184 -24.83 -15.95 -9.26
CA GLU A 184 -24.89 -17.26 -9.92
C GLU A 184 -25.63 -18.28 -9.03
N ASN A 185 -26.80 -18.76 -9.49
CA ASN A 185 -27.59 -19.81 -8.85
C ASN A 185 -26.73 -21.05 -8.48
N PRO A 186 -26.96 -21.69 -7.33
CA PRO A 186 -26.19 -22.86 -6.86
C PRO A 186 -26.37 -24.17 -7.68
N ASP A 187 -27.12 -24.15 -8.79
CA ASP A 187 -27.54 -25.36 -9.55
C ASP A 187 -26.82 -25.58 -10.90
N VAL A 188 -25.72 -24.88 -11.18
CA VAL A 188 -24.94 -25.12 -12.43
C VAL A 188 -23.67 -25.94 -12.15
N PRO A 189 -23.45 -27.08 -12.83
CA PRO A 189 -22.28 -27.95 -12.62
C PRO A 189 -20.95 -27.21 -12.81
N GLN A 190 -20.01 -27.52 -11.92
CA GLN A 190 -18.67 -26.92 -11.73
C GLN A 190 -17.70 -27.02 -12.93
N GLU A 191 -18.10 -27.60 -14.05
CA GLU A 191 -17.18 -28.06 -15.12
C GLU A 191 -16.82 -26.99 -16.18
N PHE A 192 -17.40 -25.79 -16.12
CA PHE A 192 -17.11 -24.69 -17.08
C PHE A 192 -16.60 -23.39 -16.46
N ARG A 193 -16.16 -23.41 -15.20
CA ARG A 193 -15.55 -22.22 -14.60
C ARG A 193 -14.14 -22.05 -15.15
N ASN A 194 -13.89 -20.95 -15.88
CA ASN A 194 -12.55 -20.52 -16.31
C ASN A 194 -11.55 -20.69 -15.15
N PRO A 195 -10.28 -21.07 -15.40
CA PRO A 195 -9.23 -21.14 -14.39
C PRO A 195 -8.74 -19.74 -13.95
N GLY A 196 -9.65 -18.76 -13.84
CA GLY A 196 -9.35 -17.48 -13.22
C GLY A 196 -9.16 -17.66 -11.71
N SER A 197 -8.37 -16.77 -11.09
CA SER A 197 -8.14 -16.81 -9.64
C SER A 197 -9.47 -16.87 -8.87
N THR A 198 -9.54 -17.81 -7.93
CA THR A 198 -10.72 -18.02 -7.10
C THR A 198 -10.93 -16.81 -6.18
N VAL A 199 -12.16 -16.59 -5.71
CA VAL A 199 -12.44 -15.54 -4.72
C VAL A 199 -11.55 -15.69 -3.48
N GLU A 200 -11.27 -16.94 -3.09
CA GLU A 200 -10.38 -17.26 -1.97
C GLU A 200 -8.93 -16.84 -2.24
N ALA A 201 -8.38 -17.13 -3.42
CA ALA A 201 -7.04 -16.68 -3.79
C ALA A 201 -6.90 -15.15 -3.78
N LEU A 202 -7.90 -14.43 -4.27
CA LEU A 202 -7.93 -12.95 -4.23
C LEU A 202 -8.05 -12.41 -2.79
N CYS A 203 -8.80 -13.09 -1.91
CA CYS A 203 -8.83 -12.78 -0.49
C CYS A 203 -7.46 -12.98 0.16
N ASP A 204 -6.78 -14.09 -0.12
CA ASP A 204 -5.44 -14.40 0.39
C ASP A 204 -4.41 -13.37 -0.10
N ASP A 205 -4.46 -12.99 -1.38
CA ASP A 205 -3.63 -11.92 -1.94
C ASP A 205 -3.84 -10.60 -1.19
N LEU A 206 -5.09 -10.20 -0.95
CA LEU A 206 -5.40 -8.97 -0.23
C LEU A 206 -4.93 -9.01 1.23
N VAL A 207 -5.11 -10.15 1.90
CA VAL A 207 -4.64 -10.35 3.28
C VAL A 207 -3.11 -10.33 3.34
N SER A 208 -2.42 -10.91 2.37
CA SER A 208 -0.96 -10.86 2.24
C SER A 208 -0.48 -9.41 2.11
N VAL A 209 -1.09 -8.64 1.21
CA VAL A 209 -0.78 -7.20 1.03
C VAL A 209 -0.99 -6.42 2.33
N LEU A 210 -2.15 -6.57 2.97
CA LEU A 210 -2.45 -5.89 4.24
C LEU A 210 -1.49 -6.31 5.37
N THR A 211 -1.07 -7.57 5.39
CA THR A 211 -0.12 -8.09 6.39
C THR A 211 1.20 -7.35 6.30
N VAL A 212 1.79 -7.29 5.10
CA VAL A 212 3.05 -6.56 4.88
C VAL A 212 2.89 -5.07 5.17
N LEU A 213 1.77 -4.45 4.79
CA LEU A 213 1.51 -3.04 5.14
C LEU A 213 1.45 -2.81 6.65
N CYS A 214 0.84 -3.73 7.40
CA CYS A 214 0.78 -3.66 8.87
C CYS A 214 2.15 -3.86 9.52
N GLU A 215 2.96 -4.80 9.03
CA GLU A 215 4.34 -5.00 9.50
C GLU A 215 5.21 -3.75 9.26
N LYS A 216 5.11 -3.17 8.06
CA LYS A 216 5.81 -1.94 7.70
C LYS A 216 5.32 -0.73 8.52
N LEU A 217 4.02 -0.64 8.78
CA LEU A 217 3.45 0.37 9.68
C LEU A 217 4.06 0.25 11.08
N GLN A 218 4.06 -0.97 11.65
CA GLN A 218 4.62 -1.23 12.98
C GLN A 218 6.09 -0.82 13.08
N ALA A 219 6.89 -1.14 12.06
CA ALA A 219 8.29 -0.72 11.99
C ALA A 219 8.44 0.82 11.91
N ALA A 220 7.50 1.53 11.27
CA ALA A 220 7.59 2.97 11.06
C ALA A 220 7.01 3.83 12.21
N ILE A 221 6.31 3.24 13.21
CA ILE A 221 5.58 3.97 14.27
C ILE A 221 6.46 5.01 14.98
N ASN A 222 7.70 4.65 15.30
CA ASN A 222 8.60 5.50 16.09
C ASN A 222 9.59 6.31 15.25
N ASP A 223 9.79 5.93 13.99
CA ASP A 223 10.95 6.38 13.21
C ASP A 223 10.59 7.47 12.20
N ASN A 224 9.42 7.37 11.54
CA ASN A 224 9.09 8.27 10.43
C ASN A 224 7.57 8.54 10.31
N GLN A 225 7.14 9.70 10.81
CA GLN A 225 5.72 10.10 10.80
C GLN A 225 5.14 10.22 9.37
N GLN A 226 5.93 10.62 8.38
CA GLN A 226 5.44 10.74 7.00
C GLN A 226 5.21 9.37 6.36
N LEU A 227 6.07 8.40 6.69
CA LEU A 227 5.97 7.02 6.22
C LEU A 227 4.85 6.27 6.97
N GLN A 228 4.72 6.51 8.28
CA GLN A 228 3.59 6.07 9.09
C GLN A 228 2.25 6.51 8.49
N LEU A 229 2.13 7.80 8.12
CA LEU A 229 0.94 8.31 7.46
C LEU A 229 0.68 7.62 6.12
N LEU A 230 1.72 7.41 5.31
CA LEU A 230 1.59 6.73 4.02
C LEU A 230 1.04 5.30 4.18
N TYR A 231 1.56 4.53 5.13
CA TYR A 231 1.07 3.17 5.38
C TYR A 231 -0.37 3.15 5.89
N LEU A 232 -0.74 4.09 6.76
CA LEU A 232 -2.13 4.22 7.21
C LEU A 232 -3.08 4.55 6.05
N GLU A 233 -2.67 5.43 5.14
CA GLU A 233 -3.47 5.75 3.95
C GLU A 233 -3.60 4.55 3.00
N CYS A 234 -2.54 3.76 2.82
CA CYS A 234 -2.59 2.52 2.04
C CYS A 234 -3.57 1.51 2.66
N ILE A 235 -3.48 1.29 3.98
CA ILE A 235 -4.39 0.41 4.71
C ILE A 235 -5.83 0.90 4.60
N LEU A 236 -6.07 2.20 4.78
CA LEU A 236 -7.40 2.80 4.64
C LEU A 236 -7.97 2.61 3.22
N SER A 237 -7.13 2.77 2.18
CA SER A 237 -7.54 2.58 0.79
C SER A 237 -8.07 1.16 0.53
N VAL A 238 -7.40 0.15 1.09
CA VAL A 238 -7.85 -1.25 1.03
C VAL A 238 -9.14 -1.46 1.81
N LEU A 239 -9.20 -1.01 3.08
CA LEU A 239 -10.36 -1.25 3.94
C LEU A 239 -11.61 -0.56 3.40
N SER A 240 -11.52 0.70 2.97
CA SER A 240 -12.64 1.44 2.38
C SER A 240 -13.18 0.77 1.09
N SER A 241 -12.28 0.18 0.30
CA SER A 241 -12.63 -0.56 -0.92
C SER A 241 -13.03 -2.01 -0.66
N SER A 242 -13.01 -2.48 0.58
CA SER A 242 -13.34 -3.87 0.92
C SER A 242 -14.85 -4.11 1.04
N SER A 243 -15.30 -5.28 0.62
CA SER A 243 -16.68 -5.76 0.84
C SER A 243 -16.92 -6.08 2.32
N SER A 244 -18.17 -5.96 2.78
CA SER A 244 -18.55 -6.40 4.13
C SER A 244 -18.32 -7.89 4.33
N CYS A 245 -18.37 -8.73 3.29
CA CYS A 245 -18.12 -10.17 3.37
C CYS A 245 -16.70 -10.56 3.82
N MET A 246 -15.75 -9.62 3.85
CA MET A 246 -14.36 -9.90 4.27
C MET A 246 -14.26 -10.48 5.69
N HIS A 247 -15.23 -10.23 6.57
CA HIS A 247 -15.24 -10.80 7.92
C HIS A 247 -15.37 -12.34 7.95
N LEU A 248 -15.81 -12.96 6.84
CA LEU A 248 -15.87 -14.42 6.73
C LEU A 248 -14.47 -15.03 6.56
N HIS A 249 -13.51 -14.25 6.08
CA HIS A 249 -12.15 -14.72 5.87
C HIS A 249 -11.34 -14.66 7.17
N ARG A 250 -11.00 -15.84 7.73
CA ARG A 250 -10.32 -15.93 9.03
C ARG A 250 -8.98 -15.19 9.06
N GLY A 251 -8.20 -15.28 7.98
CA GLY A 251 -6.93 -14.57 7.87
C GLY A 251 -7.08 -13.05 7.99
N PHE A 252 -8.18 -12.51 7.44
CA PHE A 252 -8.48 -11.08 7.52
C PHE A 252 -8.86 -10.66 8.94
N THR A 253 -9.77 -11.39 9.60
CA THR A 253 -10.15 -11.10 10.99
C THR A 253 -8.95 -11.21 11.92
N ASP A 254 -8.12 -12.25 11.74
CA ASP A 254 -6.90 -12.46 12.54
C ASP A 254 -5.91 -11.32 12.39
N LEU A 255 -5.69 -10.85 11.16
CA LEU A 255 -4.83 -9.71 10.90
C LEU A 255 -5.32 -8.44 11.61
N ILE A 256 -6.63 -8.19 11.61
CA ILE A 256 -7.20 -7.00 12.27
C ILE A 256 -6.93 -7.03 13.76
N TRP A 257 -7.30 -8.11 14.46
CA TRP A 257 -7.21 -8.13 15.93
C TRP A 257 -5.80 -8.37 16.45
N LYS A 258 -4.95 -9.11 15.72
CA LYS A 258 -3.56 -9.40 16.14
C LYS A 258 -2.58 -8.29 15.79
N ASN A 259 -2.77 -7.61 14.65
CA ASN A 259 -1.76 -6.68 14.12
C ASN A 259 -2.29 -5.26 13.98
N LEU A 260 -3.36 -5.03 13.21
CA LEU A 260 -3.79 -3.68 12.86
C LEU A 260 -4.29 -2.90 14.07
N CYS A 261 -5.30 -3.40 14.79
CA CYS A 261 -5.86 -2.70 15.95
C CYS A 261 -4.81 -2.42 17.04
N PRO A 262 -3.95 -3.39 17.44
CA PRO A 262 -2.85 -3.11 18.35
C PRO A 262 -1.91 -2.01 17.87
N ALA A 263 -1.54 -2.00 16.58
CA ALA A 263 -0.71 -0.93 16.01
C ALA A 263 -1.39 0.44 16.12
N LEU A 264 -2.68 0.55 15.76
CA LEU A 264 -3.44 1.81 15.88
C LEU A 264 -3.53 2.29 17.34
N ILE A 265 -3.75 1.37 18.28
CA ILE A 265 -3.78 1.68 19.72
C ILE A 265 -2.43 2.23 20.19
N VAL A 266 -1.33 1.64 19.76
CA VAL A 266 0.02 2.11 20.08
C VAL A 266 0.25 3.51 19.52
N ILE A 267 -0.15 3.76 18.27
CA ILE A 267 -0.01 5.07 17.61
C ILE A 267 -0.83 6.16 18.32
N LEU A 268 -2.04 5.85 18.76
CA LEU A 268 -2.89 6.76 19.53
C LEU A 268 -2.34 7.05 20.94
N GLY A 269 -1.31 6.32 21.37
CA GLY A 269 -0.58 6.54 22.62
C GLY A 269 -0.86 5.49 23.69
N ASN A 270 0.19 5.12 24.43
CA ASN A 270 0.14 4.20 25.58
C ASN A 270 0.10 5.04 26.89
N PRO A 271 -0.85 4.83 27.81
CA PRO A 271 -1.00 5.67 28.99
C PRO A 271 0.13 5.46 30.00
N ILE A 272 0.92 4.39 29.88
CA ILE A 272 2.02 4.06 30.78
C ILE A 272 3.17 5.07 30.66
N HIS A 273 3.32 5.74 29.51
CA HIS A 273 4.35 6.77 29.30
C HIS A 273 3.84 8.20 29.51
N ASP A 274 2.52 8.36 29.73
CA ASP A 274 1.91 9.65 30.01
C ASP A 274 2.08 9.92 31.51
N LYS A 275 3.13 10.66 31.91
CA LYS A 275 3.45 10.98 33.32
C LYS A 275 2.38 11.84 34.02
N THR A 276 1.22 12.06 33.40
CA THR A 276 0.13 12.89 33.90
C THR A 276 -1.22 12.19 33.79
N ILE A 277 -1.31 10.94 34.27
CA ILE A 277 -2.62 10.33 34.54
C ILE A 277 -3.21 11.03 35.78
N THR A 278 -4.12 11.97 35.58
CA THR A 278 -4.96 12.49 36.66
C THR A 278 -6.16 11.56 36.81
N SER A 279 -6.20 10.81 37.91
CA SER A 279 -7.42 10.08 38.28
C SER A 279 -8.52 11.09 38.60
N ALA A 280 -9.73 10.89 38.11
CA ALA A 280 -10.86 11.82 38.27
C ALA A 280 -11.37 11.97 39.73
N HIS A 281 -10.67 11.44 40.74
CA HIS A 281 -11.15 11.41 42.13
C HIS A 281 -10.53 12.44 43.08
N SER A 282 -9.64 13.34 42.64
CA SER A 282 -8.98 14.29 43.55
C SER A 282 -9.52 15.73 43.56
N SER A 283 -10.61 16.03 42.84
CA SER A 283 -11.14 17.42 42.74
C SER A 283 -12.51 17.64 43.39
N ALA A 284 -12.87 16.87 44.41
CA ALA A 284 -14.09 17.10 45.20
C ALA A 284 -13.96 16.69 46.67
N SER A 285 -13.05 17.32 47.42
CA SER A 285 -13.12 17.34 48.91
C SER A 285 -12.13 18.34 49.52
N ALA A 286 -12.36 19.63 49.29
CA ALA A 286 -11.79 20.68 50.13
C ALA A 286 -12.89 21.25 51.03
N SER A 287 -13.31 20.48 52.04
CA SER A 287 -14.03 21.02 53.21
C SER A 287 -14.23 19.93 54.29
N VAL A 288 -13.65 20.20 55.47
CA VAL A 288 -14.00 19.78 56.86
C VAL A 288 -13.95 18.31 57.30
N ASP A 289 -12.99 18.06 58.21
CA ASP A 289 -13.02 17.29 59.48
C ASP A 289 -13.80 15.98 59.63
N SER A 290 -13.10 14.93 60.12
CA SER A 290 -13.40 14.15 61.36
C SER A 290 -13.12 12.64 61.22
N ASP A 291 -12.58 12.08 62.31
CA ASP A 291 -12.18 10.69 62.56
C ASP A 291 -13.18 9.60 62.14
N SER A 292 -12.70 8.48 61.61
CA SER A 292 -13.09 7.12 62.05
C SER A 292 -12.37 6.01 61.28
N THR A 293 -12.01 4.97 62.02
CA THR A 293 -11.31 3.74 61.62
C THR A 293 -12.28 2.70 61.04
N SER A 294 -12.03 2.22 59.81
CA SER A 294 -12.51 0.90 59.30
C SER A 294 -11.83 0.51 57.97
N PRO A 295 -11.47 -0.76 57.72
CA PRO A 295 -10.75 -1.18 56.53
C PRO A 295 -11.73 -1.48 55.38
N GLY A 296 -11.82 -0.55 54.43
CA GLY A 296 -12.59 -0.71 53.19
C GLY A 296 -11.75 -1.36 52.09
N VAL A 297 -12.32 -2.37 51.45
CA VAL A 297 -11.80 -3.16 50.34
C VAL A 297 -11.21 -2.27 49.24
N SER A 298 -9.95 -2.51 48.88
CA SER A 298 -9.24 -1.84 47.80
C SER A 298 -9.78 -2.30 46.44
N ASP A 299 -10.75 -1.56 45.90
CA ASP A 299 -11.27 -1.75 44.54
C ASP A 299 -10.28 -1.16 43.50
N HIS A 300 -9.09 -1.75 43.42
CA HIS A 300 -8.09 -1.44 42.39
C HIS A 300 -8.47 -2.15 41.09
N GLY A 301 -9.24 -1.49 40.22
CA GLY A 301 -9.59 -2.12 38.94
C GLY A 301 -10.35 -1.32 37.90
N ARG A 302 -10.52 0.01 38.05
CA ARG A 302 -11.23 0.82 37.03
C ARG A 302 -10.37 1.98 36.56
N GLY A 303 -9.35 1.66 35.78
CA GLY A 303 -8.46 2.64 35.14
C GLY A 303 -9.17 3.46 34.06
N SER A 304 -10.02 4.41 34.45
CA SER A 304 -10.53 5.49 33.60
C SER A 304 -9.60 6.70 33.71
N GLY A 305 -8.33 6.52 33.37
CA GLY A 305 -7.38 7.63 33.27
C GLY A 305 -7.65 8.43 32.00
N CYS A 306 -8.01 9.71 32.13
CA CYS A 306 -8.00 10.65 31.01
C CYS A 306 -6.62 11.32 30.98
N SER A 307 -6.03 11.49 29.81
CA SER A 307 -4.80 12.29 29.70
C SER A 307 -5.14 13.77 29.86
N SER A 308 -4.32 14.52 30.60
CA SER A 308 -4.45 15.99 30.73
C SER A 308 -3.76 16.78 29.62
N THR A 309 -3.06 16.11 28.69
CA THR A 309 -2.27 16.75 27.62
C THR A 309 -2.88 16.46 26.24
N ALA A 310 -2.61 17.35 25.28
CA ALA A 310 -3.02 17.14 23.90
C ALA A 310 -2.32 15.87 23.35
N PRO A 311 -2.99 15.06 22.51
CA PRO A 311 -2.33 13.92 21.88
C PRO A 311 -1.07 14.38 21.16
N ALA A 312 0.08 13.74 21.42
CA ALA A 312 1.34 14.00 20.71
C ALA A 312 1.30 13.55 19.23
N LEU A 313 0.11 13.29 18.69
CA LEU A 313 -0.14 12.68 17.41
C LEU A 313 -0.40 13.76 16.34
N SER A 314 0.20 13.59 15.17
CA SER A 314 -0.03 14.44 14.01
C SER A 314 -1.51 14.39 13.59
N GLY A 315 -2.13 15.56 13.34
CA GLY A 315 -3.55 15.66 12.97
C GLY A 315 -3.96 14.75 11.79
N PRO A 316 -3.23 14.77 10.64
CA PRO A 316 -3.49 13.85 9.52
C PRO A 316 -3.42 12.36 9.90
N VAL A 317 -2.50 11.98 10.78
CA VAL A 317 -2.36 10.59 11.26
C VAL A 317 -3.59 10.22 12.09
N ALA A 318 -3.97 11.05 13.06
CA ALA A 318 -5.16 10.85 13.88
C ALA A 318 -6.42 10.71 13.03
N ARG A 319 -6.62 11.63 12.08
CA ARG A 319 -7.75 11.63 11.16
C ARG A 319 -7.83 10.33 10.35
N THR A 320 -6.71 9.87 9.82
CA THR A 320 -6.65 8.62 9.05
C THR A 320 -7.01 7.41 9.92
N ILE A 321 -6.53 7.36 11.17
CA ILE A 321 -6.91 6.31 12.13
C ILE A 321 -8.41 6.33 12.41
N TYR A 322 -9.03 7.50 12.50
CA TYR A 322 -10.48 7.60 12.72
C TYR A 322 -11.27 7.03 11.55
N TYR A 323 -10.87 7.31 10.31
CA TYR A 323 -11.50 6.68 9.14
C TYR A 323 -11.27 5.17 9.13
N ILE A 324 -10.06 4.69 9.45
CA ILE A 324 -9.78 3.25 9.57
C ILE A 324 -10.71 2.61 10.61
N ALA A 325 -10.84 3.21 11.79
CA ALA A 325 -11.71 2.68 12.85
C ALA A 325 -13.19 2.64 12.43
N ALA A 326 -13.64 3.58 11.60
CA ALA A 326 -14.97 3.56 11.01
C ALA A 326 -15.15 2.35 10.07
N GLU A 327 -14.20 2.16 9.16
CA GLU A 327 -14.18 1.02 8.23
C GLU A 327 -14.10 -0.32 8.96
N LEU A 328 -13.35 -0.40 10.06
CA LEU A 328 -13.30 -1.60 10.88
C LEU A 328 -14.66 -1.96 11.49
N VAL A 329 -15.44 -0.98 11.93
CA VAL A 329 -16.81 -1.25 12.40
C VAL A 329 -17.70 -1.73 11.26
N ARG A 330 -17.61 -1.11 10.07
CA ARG A 330 -18.35 -1.55 8.89
C ARG A 330 -18.01 -2.99 8.48
N LEU A 331 -16.73 -3.36 8.54
CA LEU A 331 -16.23 -4.64 8.06
C LEU A 331 -16.41 -5.76 9.09
N VAL A 332 -16.09 -5.52 10.37
CA VAL A 332 -16.03 -6.58 11.40
C VAL A 332 -16.85 -6.28 12.66
N GLY A 333 -17.65 -5.22 12.69
CA GLY A 333 -18.46 -4.83 13.85
C GLY A 333 -19.57 -5.82 14.21
N SER A 334 -20.04 -6.62 13.24
CA SER A 334 -21.00 -7.71 13.46
C SER A 334 -20.39 -8.95 14.09
N VAL A 335 -19.06 -9.05 14.16
CA VAL A 335 -18.34 -10.23 14.68
C VAL A 335 -18.13 -10.08 16.19
N ASP A 336 -18.79 -10.92 16.98
CA ASP A 336 -18.75 -10.84 18.45
C ASP A 336 -17.33 -10.92 19.04
N SER A 337 -16.47 -11.78 18.49
CA SER A 337 -15.08 -11.92 18.94
C SER A 337 -14.21 -10.69 18.69
N MET A 338 -14.64 -9.78 17.80
CA MET A 338 -13.92 -8.53 17.49
C MET A 338 -14.32 -7.38 18.43
N LYS A 339 -15.42 -7.50 19.18
CA LYS A 339 -15.90 -6.45 20.09
C LYS A 339 -14.85 -5.98 21.10
N PRO A 340 -14.08 -6.85 21.81
CA PRO A 340 -13.11 -6.38 22.80
C PRO A 340 -12.00 -5.52 22.21
N VAL A 341 -11.49 -5.87 21.03
CA VAL A 341 -10.40 -5.12 20.39
C VAL A 341 -10.92 -3.79 19.81
N LEU A 342 -12.13 -3.78 19.23
CA LEU A 342 -12.77 -2.56 18.76
C LEU A 342 -13.08 -1.61 19.93
N GLN A 343 -13.64 -2.11 21.02
CA GLN A 343 -13.89 -1.30 22.23
C GLN A 343 -12.61 -0.66 22.76
N SER A 344 -11.49 -1.40 22.76
CA SER A 344 -10.19 -0.88 23.18
C SER A 344 -9.71 0.26 22.28
N LEU A 345 -9.86 0.11 20.96
CA LEU A 345 -9.52 1.16 19.99
C LEU A 345 -10.41 2.41 20.15
N TYR A 346 -11.72 2.23 20.27
CA TYR A 346 -12.67 3.33 20.44
C TYR A 346 -12.52 4.04 21.78
N HIS A 347 -12.19 3.31 22.85
CA HIS A 347 -11.84 3.92 24.13
C HIS A 347 -10.63 4.85 23.97
N ARG A 348 -9.60 4.44 23.23
CA ARG A 348 -8.42 5.28 22.94
C ARG A 348 -8.76 6.51 22.11
N MET A 349 -9.66 6.37 21.15
CA MET A 349 -10.03 7.49 20.28
C MET A 349 -10.96 8.50 20.94
N LEU A 350 -11.97 8.03 21.69
CA LEU A 350 -13.10 8.86 22.11
C LEU A 350 -13.14 9.12 23.62
N LEU A 351 -12.59 8.25 24.45
CA LEU A 351 -12.70 8.36 25.91
C LEU A 351 -11.40 8.81 26.56
N TYR A 352 -10.26 8.36 26.04
CA TYR A 352 -8.94 8.71 26.57
C TYR A 352 -8.56 10.20 26.39
N PRO A 353 -8.79 10.86 25.23
CA PRO A 353 -8.42 12.25 25.04
C PRO A 353 -9.35 13.20 25.81
N PRO A 354 -8.90 14.42 26.20
CA PRO A 354 -9.78 15.47 26.73
C PRO A 354 -10.94 15.81 25.80
N PRO A 355 -12.12 16.22 26.31
CA PRO A 355 -13.30 16.52 25.50
C PRO A 355 -13.06 17.45 24.30
N GLN A 356 -12.23 18.48 24.47
CA GLN A 356 -11.86 19.44 23.43
C GLN A 356 -11.15 18.80 22.21
N HIS A 357 -10.50 17.65 22.39
CA HIS A 357 -9.79 16.93 21.32
C HIS A 357 -10.61 15.80 20.69
N ARG A 358 -11.87 15.60 21.13
CA ARG A 358 -12.75 14.55 20.59
C ARG A 358 -13.54 15.00 19.36
N VAL A 359 -13.57 16.30 19.07
CA VAL A 359 -14.45 16.89 18.06
C VAL A 359 -14.23 16.29 16.68
N GLU A 360 -12.97 16.12 16.26
CA GLU A 360 -12.66 15.55 14.95
C GLU A 360 -13.04 14.07 14.86
N ALA A 361 -12.73 13.28 15.90
CA ALA A 361 -13.12 11.87 15.95
C ALA A 361 -14.65 11.72 15.89
N ILE A 362 -15.40 12.51 16.67
CA ILE A 362 -16.86 12.50 16.66
C ILE A 362 -17.41 12.89 15.27
N LYS A 363 -16.81 13.88 14.61
CA LYS A 363 -17.21 14.30 13.27
C LYS A 363 -17.06 13.16 12.26
N VAL A 364 -15.91 12.48 12.23
CA VAL A 364 -15.67 11.34 11.34
C VAL A 364 -16.66 10.20 11.62
N MET A 365 -16.91 9.89 12.90
CA MET A 365 -17.89 8.86 13.27
C MET A 365 -19.32 9.18 12.84
N LYS A 366 -19.72 10.46 12.89
CA LYS A 366 -21.02 10.89 12.37
C LYS A 366 -21.11 10.82 10.85
N GLU A 367 -20.04 11.18 10.14
CA GLU A 367 -19.98 11.10 8.67
C GLU A 367 -20.15 9.66 8.18
N VAL A 368 -19.48 8.70 8.82
CA VAL A 368 -19.52 7.30 8.39
C VAL A 368 -20.75 6.55 8.89
N GLY A 369 -21.23 6.83 10.12
CA GLY A 369 -22.42 6.17 10.69
C GLY A 369 -23.77 6.62 10.11
N MET A 370 -23.77 7.56 9.15
CA MET A 370 -24.96 7.98 8.40
C MET A 370 -25.15 7.19 7.09
N HIS A 371 -24.24 6.29 6.75
CA HIS A 371 -24.34 5.32 5.66
C HIS A 371 -24.63 3.93 6.24
#